data_AF-A0A177SBR4-F1
#
_entry.id   AF-A0A177SBR4-F1
#
_cell.length_a   1.000
_cell.length_b   1.000
_cell.length_c   1.000
_cell.angle_alpha   90.00
_cell.angle_beta   90.00
_cell.angle_gamma   90.00
#
_symmetry.space_group_name_H-M   'P 1'
#
loop_
_entity.id
_entity.type
_entity.pdbx_description
1 polymer ?
#
loop_
_entity_poly.entity_id
_entity_poly.type
_entity_poly.pdbx_seq_one_letter_code
_entity_poly.pdbx_strand_id
1 'polypeptide(L)'
;MAFEQTVRQMEQMLEEEWFEWLENDEPRYNEWRDQLEGLAEQVITEYNPKVDPESIDTLLLINEELPVLYGEDTVMLYTALLKARQEDDQVYERYLTILGAFADEQHPAIREVEKLVAKKDYKNAFARAVRLPQSLGLE
;
A
#
# COMPACT_ATOMS: atom_id res chain seq x y z
N MET A 1 -18.76 8.80 7.30
CA MET A 1 -17.63 9.74 7.40
C MET A 1 -16.92 9.78 6.06
N ALA A 2 -16.29 10.90 5.70
CA ALA A 2 -15.46 10.95 4.50
C ALA A 2 -14.20 10.10 4.73
N PHE A 3 -13.80 9.31 3.74
CA PHE A 3 -12.67 8.37 3.80
C PHE A 3 -11.41 9.01 4.40
N GLU A 4 -11.08 10.22 3.94
CA GLU A 4 -9.90 10.98 4.32
C GLU A 4 -9.92 11.38 5.80
N GLN A 5 -11.10 11.66 6.36
CA GLN A 5 -11.24 11.98 7.78
C GLN A 5 -10.94 10.75 8.64
N THR A 6 -11.41 9.59 8.20
CA THR A 6 -11.19 8.32 8.89
C THR A 6 -9.71 7.92 8.87
N VAL A 7 -9.03 8.07 7.73
CA VAL A 7 -7.58 7.80 7.62
C VAL A 7 -6.77 8.69 8.56
N ARG A 8 -7.05 10.00 8.59
CA ARG A 8 -6.36 10.93 9.51
C ARG A 8 -6.58 10.60 10.98
N GLN A 9 -7.78 10.16 11.35
CA GLN A 9 -8.04 9.71 12.72
C GLN A 9 -7.20 8.48 13.05
N MET A 10 -7.06 7.53 12.13
CA MET A 10 -6.23 6.34 12.34
C MET A 10 -4.74 6.66 12.46
N GLU A 11 -4.25 7.60 11.65
CA GLU A 11 -2.86 8.11 11.75
C GLU A 11 -2.59 8.71 13.13
N GLN A 12 -3.48 9.60 13.62
CA GLN A 12 -3.36 10.19 14.97
C GLN A 12 -3.40 9.12 16.07
N MET A 13 -4.27 8.12 15.93
CA MET A 13 -4.36 7.02 16.89
C MET A 13 -3.08 6.17 16.95
N LEU A 14 -2.36 6.05 15.83
CA LEU A 14 -1.09 5.36 15.77
C LEU A 14 0.03 6.15 16.46
N GLU A 15 -0.01 7.48 16.45
CA GLU A 15 0.93 8.31 17.22
C GLU A 15 0.70 8.23 18.73
N GLU A 16 -0.54 8.01 19.16
CA GLU A 16 -0.91 8.17 20.56
C GLU A 16 -0.71 6.89 21.40
N GLU A 17 -1.24 5.71 21.03
CA GLU A 17 -1.34 4.60 22.00
C GLU A 17 -1.46 3.15 21.44
N TRP A 18 -1.24 2.87 20.14
CA TRP A 18 -1.56 1.52 19.60
C TRP A 18 -0.85 0.37 20.33
N PHE A 19 0.40 0.58 20.77
CA PHE A 19 1.17 -0.42 21.51
C PHE A 19 0.54 -0.67 22.90
N GLU A 20 0.04 0.37 23.56
CA GLU A 20 -0.64 0.22 24.84
C GLU A 20 -1.99 -0.50 24.69
N TRP A 21 -2.73 -0.27 23.60
CA TRP A 21 -3.96 -1.02 23.32
C TRP A 21 -3.68 -2.48 22.99
N LEU A 22 -2.62 -2.78 22.22
CA LEU A 22 -2.21 -4.16 21.95
C LEU A 22 -1.94 -4.92 23.26
N GLU A 23 -1.32 -4.27 24.24
CA GLU A 23 -0.98 -4.90 25.53
C GLU A 23 -2.14 -4.90 26.55
N ASN A 24 -3.03 -3.89 26.52
CA ASN A 24 -3.95 -3.63 27.63
C ASN A 24 -5.44 -3.50 27.22
N ASP A 25 -5.75 -3.39 25.92
CA ASP A 25 -7.11 -3.21 25.39
C ASP A 25 -7.27 -3.85 23.99
N GLU A 26 -7.19 -5.19 23.96
CA GLU A 26 -7.34 -6.01 22.76
C GLU A 26 -8.63 -5.70 21.95
N PRO A 27 -9.81 -5.47 22.57
CA PRO A 27 -11.01 -5.07 21.81
C PRO A 27 -10.82 -3.78 21.01
N ARG A 28 -10.24 -2.74 21.62
CA ARG A 28 -10.00 -1.47 20.95
C ARG A 28 -8.98 -1.60 19.82
N TYR A 29 -7.94 -2.40 20.03
CA TYR A 29 -6.96 -2.74 18.99
C TYR A 29 -7.63 -3.44 17.80
N ASN A 30 -8.49 -4.43 18.05
CA ASN A 30 -9.19 -5.15 16.99
C ASN A 30 -10.15 -4.27 16.20
N GLU A 31 -10.91 -3.39 16.87
CA GLU A 31 -11.77 -2.42 16.17
C GLU A 31 -10.98 -1.49 15.24
N TRP A 32 -9.83 -0.99 15.71
CA TRP A 32 -8.95 -0.16 14.91
C TRP A 32 -8.35 -0.93 13.72
N ARG A 33 -7.93 -2.19 13.94
CA ARG A 33 -7.44 -3.06 12.87
C ARG A 33 -8.52 -3.36 11.82
N ASP A 34 -9.73 -3.72 12.24
CA ASP A 34 -10.84 -4.01 11.32
C ASP A 34 -11.21 -2.77 10.49
N GLN A 35 -11.04 -1.57 11.07
CA GLN A 35 -11.21 -0.31 10.35
C GLN A 35 -10.13 -0.11 9.27
N LEU A 36 -8.88 -0.54 9.51
CA LEU A 36 -7.80 -0.48 8.53
C LEU A 36 -8.10 -1.40 7.35
N GLU A 37 -8.48 -2.65 7.62
CA GLU A 37 -8.89 -3.64 6.62
C GLU A 37 -10.08 -3.11 5.78
N GLY A 38 -11.11 -2.55 6.43
CA GLY A 38 -12.27 -2.00 5.74
C GLY A 38 -11.99 -0.77 4.87
N LEU A 39 -11.01 0.06 5.25
CA LEU A 39 -10.56 1.17 4.40
C LEU A 39 -9.75 0.69 3.21
N ALA A 40 -8.87 -0.30 3.41
CA ALA A 40 -8.12 -0.93 2.32
C ALA A 40 -9.07 -1.54 1.28
N GLU A 41 -10.07 -2.30 1.72
CA GLU A 41 -11.07 -2.93 0.86
C GLU A 41 -11.86 -1.91 0.03
N GLN A 42 -12.19 -0.73 0.60
CA GLN A 42 -12.86 0.35 -0.14
C GLN A 42 -12.01 0.88 -1.31
N VAL A 43 -10.69 0.99 -1.13
CA VAL A 43 -9.78 1.42 -2.20
C VAL A 43 -9.65 0.35 -3.27
N ILE A 44 -9.51 -0.90 -2.85
CA ILE A 44 -9.26 -2.07 -3.71
C ILE A 44 -10.50 -2.41 -4.56
N THR A 45 -11.64 -2.64 -3.92
CA THR A 45 -12.85 -3.19 -4.56
C THR A 45 -13.52 -2.19 -5.49
N GLU A 46 -13.50 -0.91 -5.14
CA GLU A 46 -14.17 0.11 -5.94
C GLU A 46 -13.26 0.82 -6.94
N TYR A 47 -11.92 0.57 -6.92
CA TYR A 47 -10.88 1.44 -7.53
C TYR A 47 -11.44 2.84 -7.75
N ASN A 48 -11.76 3.52 -6.66
CA ASN A 48 -12.52 4.74 -6.73
C ASN A 48 -11.54 5.88 -7.03
N PRO A 49 -11.50 6.44 -8.26
CA PRO A 49 -10.54 7.49 -8.61
C PRO A 49 -10.80 8.80 -7.85
N LYS A 50 -11.83 8.85 -6.99
CA LYS A 50 -12.14 9.97 -6.09
C LYS A 50 -11.45 9.85 -4.74
N VAL A 51 -10.84 8.71 -4.41
CA VAL A 51 -10.07 8.59 -3.17
C VAL A 51 -8.78 9.39 -3.35
N ASP A 52 -8.55 10.28 -2.38
CA ASP A 52 -7.37 11.12 -2.34
C ASP A 52 -6.09 10.27 -2.27
N PRO A 53 -5.13 10.42 -3.20
CA PRO A 53 -3.89 9.64 -3.21
C PRO A 53 -3.07 9.77 -1.94
N GLU A 54 -3.10 10.94 -1.27
CA GLU A 54 -2.42 11.12 0.02
C GLU A 54 -3.01 10.19 1.08
N SER A 55 -4.33 10.00 1.09
CA SER A 55 -4.98 9.12 2.06
C SER A 55 -4.66 7.64 1.80
N ILE A 56 -4.44 7.24 0.55
CA ILE A 56 -3.95 5.89 0.20
C ILE A 56 -2.51 5.72 0.70
N ASP A 57 -1.67 6.74 0.51
CA ASP A 57 -0.27 6.74 0.96
C ASP A 57 -0.17 6.65 2.48
N THR A 58 -0.97 7.45 3.21
CA THR A 58 -1.07 7.37 4.68
C THR A 58 -1.51 5.99 5.15
N LEU A 59 -2.51 5.36 4.52
CA LEU A 59 -2.92 3.99 4.87
C LEU A 59 -1.78 2.98 4.69
N LEU A 60 -1.01 3.11 3.61
CA LEU A 60 0.16 2.26 3.39
C LEU A 60 1.25 2.50 4.42
N LEU A 61 1.50 3.76 4.83
CA LEU A 61 2.46 4.09 5.89
C LEU A 61 2.03 3.51 7.24
N ILE A 62 0.76 3.65 7.61
CA ILE A 62 0.18 3.02 8.81
C ILE A 62 0.42 1.51 8.78
N ASN A 63 0.19 0.87 7.63
CA ASN A 63 0.39 -0.57 7.48
C ASN A 63 1.88 -0.99 7.46
N GLU A 64 2.79 -0.12 7.07
CA GLU A 64 4.24 -0.41 7.15
C GLU A 64 4.74 -0.35 8.60
N GLU A 65 4.21 0.55 9.41
CA GLU A 65 4.54 0.64 10.83
C GLU A 65 3.90 -0.49 11.64
N LEU A 66 2.65 -0.84 11.30
CA LEU A 66 1.92 -1.92 11.93
C LEU A 66 1.29 -2.82 10.85
N PRO A 67 1.98 -3.89 10.43
CA PRO A 67 1.51 -4.78 9.38
C PRO A 67 0.23 -5.52 9.77
N VAL A 68 -0.88 -5.06 9.22
CA VAL A 68 -2.23 -5.63 9.41
C VAL A 68 -2.76 -6.19 8.10
N LEU A 69 -2.49 -5.51 6.99
CA LEU A 69 -2.77 -5.95 5.63
C LEU A 69 -1.65 -6.87 5.17
N TYR A 70 -2.03 -8.05 4.70
CA TYR A 70 -1.10 -9.07 4.26
C TYR A 70 -1.26 -9.36 2.77
N GLY A 71 -0.14 -9.68 2.12
CA GLY A 71 -0.15 -10.24 0.77
C GLY A 71 -0.75 -9.31 -0.29
N GLU A 72 -1.84 -9.79 -0.89
CA GLU A 72 -2.48 -9.22 -2.08
C GLU A 72 -3.07 -7.83 -1.84
N ASP A 73 -3.69 -7.58 -0.68
CA ASP A 73 -4.33 -6.30 -0.38
C ASP A 73 -3.32 -5.14 -0.38
N THR A 74 -2.17 -5.36 0.25
CA THR A 74 -1.06 -4.40 0.27
C THR A 74 -0.55 -4.13 -1.15
N VAL A 75 -0.42 -5.17 -1.98
CA VAL A 75 0.01 -5.05 -3.38
C VAL A 75 -1.02 -4.29 -4.21
N MET A 76 -2.31 -4.53 -3.99
CA MET A 76 -3.39 -3.82 -4.69
C MET A 76 -3.49 -2.36 -4.28
N LEU A 77 -3.31 -2.03 -3.00
CA LEU A 77 -3.22 -0.64 -2.52
C LEU A 77 -2.04 0.10 -3.14
N TYR A 78 -0.85 -0.51 -3.15
CA TYR A 78 0.30 0.08 -3.84
C TYR A 78 0.04 0.26 -5.33
N THR A 79 -0.61 -0.71 -5.98
CA THR A 79 -0.99 -0.61 -7.40
C THR A 79 -1.97 0.55 -7.63
N ALA A 80 -2.89 0.79 -6.69
CA ALA A 80 -3.79 1.94 -6.74
C ALA A 80 -3.04 3.27 -6.59
N LEU A 81 -2.12 3.37 -5.62
CA LEU A 81 -1.27 4.54 -5.44
C LEU A 81 -0.38 4.81 -6.67
N LEU A 82 0.19 3.77 -7.28
CA LEU A 82 0.99 3.86 -8.51
C LEU A 82 0.19 4.40 -9.69
N LYS A 83 -1.08 4.02 -9.83
CA LYS A 83 -1.95 4.56 -10.88
C LYS A 83 -2.21 6.05 -10.70
N ALA A 84 -2.25 6.54 -9.46
CA ALA A 84 -2.42 7.94 -9.13
C ALA A 84 -1.10 8.75 -9.22
N ARG A 85 0.04 8.15 -8.84
CA ARG A 85 1.37 8.78 -8.81
C ARG A 85 2.38 8.07 -9.72
N GLN A 86 2.10 8.09 -11.03
CA GLN A 86 2.88 7.33 -12.02
C GLN A 86 4.33 7.79 -12.20
N GLU A 87 4.69 8.98 -11.72
CA GLU A 87 6.02 9.59 -11.88
C GLU A 87 6.76 9.75 -10.54
N ASP A 88 6.31 9.06 -9.49
CA ASP A 88 6.88 9.14 -8.14
C ASP A 88 7.81 7.96 -7.82
N ASP A 89 9.11 8.22 -7.73
CA ASP A 89 10.12 7.20 -7.46
C ASP A 89 9.90 6.48 -6.13
N GLN A 90 9.45 7.20 -5.10
CA GLN A 90 9.31 6.62 -3.75
C GLN A 90 8.22 5.57 -3.72
N VAL A 91 7.13 5.79 -4.47
CA VAL A 91 6.05 4.81 -4.62
C VAL A 91 6.55 3.57 -5.35
N TYR A 92 7.36 3.73 -6.41
CA TYR A 92 7.98 2.58 -7.08
C TYR A 92 8.92 1.81 -6.16
N GLU A 93 9.77 2.50 -5.41
CA GLU A 93 10.71 1.87 -4.49
C GLU A 93 9.98 1.00 -3.47
N ARG A 94 9.02 1.58 -2.74
CA ARG A 94 8.22 0.85 -1.74
C ARG A 94 7.44 -0.31 -2.35
N TYR A 95 6.80 -0.09 -3.51
CA TYR A 95 6.07 -1.14 -4.21
C TYR A 95 6.94 -2.33 -4.60
N LEU A 96 8.12 -2.06 -5.18
CA LEU A 96 9.04 -3.10 -5.62
C LEU A 96 9.68 -3.83 -4.45
N THR A 97 9.99 -3.14 -3.35
CA THR A 97 10.45 -3.77 -2.11
C THR A 97 9.41 -4.75 -1.56
N ILE A 98 8.14 -4.34 -1.49
CA ILE A 98 7.05 -5.20 -1.01
C ILE A 98 6.86 -6.41 -1.92
N LEU A 99 6.85 -6.22 -3.24
CA LEU A 99 6.78 -7.35 -4.19
C LEU A 99 8.00 -8.28 -4.11
N GLY A 100 9.19 -7.72 -3.87
CA GLY A 100 10.42 -8.49 -3.66
C GLY A 100 10.36 -9.37 -2.42
N ALA A 101 9.72 -8.87 -1.34
CA ALA A 101 9.52 -9.64 -0.11
C ALA A 101 8.56 -10.83 -0.30
N PHE A 102 7.57 -10.74 -1.19
CA PHE A 102 6.63 -11.83 -1.47
C PHE A 102 7.16 -12.87 -2.48
N ALA A 103 7.97 -12.44 -3.45
CA ALA A 103 8.50 -13.30 -4.48
C ALA A 103 10.01 -13.56 -4.29
N ASP A 104 10.84 -12.73 -4.92
CA ASP A 104 12.30 -12.72 -4.83
C ASP A 104 12.77 -11.31 -5.23
N GLU A 105 13.51 -10.62 -4.38
CA GLU A 105 14.07 -9.29 -4.67
C GLU A 105 14.91 -9.24 -5.96
N GLN A 106 15.48 -10.37 -6.38
CA GLN A 106 16.27 -10.48 -7.60
C GLN A 106 15.46 -10.90 -8.83
N HIS A 107 14.12 -10.99 -8.69
CA HIS A 107 13.27 -11.43 -9.79
C HIS A 107 13.46 -10.55 -11.04
N PRO A 108 13.69 -11.15 -12.23
CA PRO A 108 14.01 -10.39 -13.44
C PRO A 108 12.98 -9.31 -13.81
N ALA A 109 11.70 -9.56 -13.55
CA ALA A 109 10.63 -8.59 -13.79
C ALA A 109 10.74 -7.36 -12.87
N ILE A 110 11.08 -7.55 -11.59
CA ILE A 110 11.31 -6.44 -10.62
C ILE A 110 12.51 -5.61 -11.09
N ARG A 111 13.62 -6.26 -11.42
CA ARG A 111 14.83 -5.61 -11.95
C ARG A 111 14.59 -4.83 -13.24
N GLU A 112 13.66 -5.25 -14.08
CA GLU A 112 13.30 -4.52 -15.30
C GLU A 112 12.59 -3.21 -14.97
N VAL A 113 11.65 -3.22 -14.01
CA VAL A 113 10.96 -1.99 -13.56
C VAL A 113 11.95 -1.04 -12.89
N GLU A 114 12.82 -1.52 -11.99
CA GLU A 114 13.86 -0.69 -11.35
C GLU A 114 14.71 0.05 -12.39
N LYS A 115 15.13 -0.64 -13.46
CA LYS A 115 15.93 -0.03 -14.54
C LYS A 115 15.19 1.05 -15.30
N LEU A 116 13.86 0.92 -15.46
CA LEU A 116 13.03 1.90 -16.15
C LEU A 116 12.82 3.14 -15.26
N VAL A 117 12.56 2.93 -13.96
CA VAL A 117 12.44 4.01 -12.97
C VAL A 117 13.74 4.79 -12.86
N ALA A 118 14.89 4.10 -12.78
CA ALA A 118 16.21 4.74 -12.74
C ALA A 118 16.50 5.60 -14.00
N LYS A 119 15.88 5.26 -15.14
CA LYS A 119 15.98 6.02 -16.40
C LYS A 119 14.90 7.09 -16.55
N LYS A 120 14.01 7.24 -15.56
CA LYS A 120 12.84 8.13 -15.63
C LYS A 120 11.88 7.79 -16.77
N ASP A 121 11.90 6.53 -17.23
CA ASP A 121 10.98 6.01 -18.25
C ASP A 121 9.70 5.51 -17.58
N TYR A 122 8.99 6.44 -16.92
CA TYR A 122 7.81 6.15 -16.10
C TYR A 122 6.68 5.52 -16.88
N LYS A 123 6.51 5.89 -18.14
CA LYS A 123 5.51 5.29 -19.03
C LYS A 123 5.70 3.78 -19.15
N ASN A 124 6.93 3.34 -19.41
CA ASN A 124 7.25 1.92 -19.54
C ASN A 124 7.38 1.22 -18.18
N ALA A 125 7.83 1.93 -17.15
CA ALA A 125 7.87 1.43 -15.78
C ALA A 125 6.46 1.10 -15.29
N PHE A 126 5.52 2.04 -15.41
CA PHE A 126 4.11 1.88 -15.05
C PHE A 126 3.45 0.71 -15.79
N ALA A 127 3.59 0.66 -17.12
CA ALA A 127 2.98 -0.40 -17.93
C ALA A 127 3.41 -1.81 -17.51
N ARG A 128 4.63 -1.96 -16.97
CA ARG A 128 5.14 -3.22 -16.43
C ARG A 128 4.76 -3.42 -14.96
N ALA A 129 4.87 -2.37 -14.14
CA ALA A 129 4.57 -2.41 -12.71
C ALA A 129 3.14 -2.89 -12.44
N VAL A 130 2.13 -2.39 -13.16
CA VAL A 130 0.73 -2.83 -12.96
C VAL A 130 0.45 -4.29 -13.35
N ARG A 131 1.40 -4.96 -14.02
CA ARG A 131 1.31 -6.38 -14.40
C ARG A 131 2.28 -7.25 -13.61
N LEU A 132 3.09 -6.65 -12.75
CA LEU A 132 4.10 -7.35 -11.97
C LEU A 132 3.50 -8.40 -11.04
N PRO A 133 2.39 -8.13 -10.31
CA PRO A 133 1.80 -9.12 -9.41
C PRO A 133 1.49 -10.44 -10.13
N GLN A 134 0.77 -10.35 -11.25
CA GLN A 134 0.47 -11.51 -12.11
C GLN A 134 1.73 -12.20 -12.64
N SER A 135 2.76 -11.41 -13.00
CA SER A 135 4.03 -11.94 -13.51
C SER A 135 4.85 -12.66 -12.42
N LEU A 136 4.58 -12.36 -11.15
CA LEU A 136 5.19 -12.97 -9.98
C LEU A 136 4.37 -14.15 -9.44
N GLY A 137 3.22 -14.46 -10.04
CA GLY A 137 2.31 -15.51 -9.58
C GLY A 137 1.47 -15.12 -8.36
N LEU A 138 1.32 -13.82 -8.12
CA LEU A 138 0.34 -13.26 -7.20
C LEU A 138 -0.98 -13.13 -7.96
N GLU A 139 -2.09 -13.65 -7.42
CA GLU A 139 -3.42 -13.64 -8.07
C GLU A 139 -3.97 -12.21 -8.23
#